data_AF-A0A1V4T981-F1
#
_entry.id   AF-A0A1V4T981-F1
#
_cell.length_a   1.000
_cell.length_b   1.000
_cell.length_c   1.000
_cell.angle_alpha   90.00
_cell.angle_beta   90.00
_cell.angle_gamma   90.00
#
_symmetry.space_group_name_H-M   'P 1'
#
loop_
_entity.id
_entity.type
_entity.pdbx_description
1 polymer ?
#
loop_
_entity_poly.entity_id
_entity_poly.type
_entity_poly.pdbx_seq_one_letter_code
_entity_poly.pdbx_strand_id
1 'polypeptide(L)'
;MVSISFLNPLSPEGKDIVRELGSFEGISQDIPELRSIVTHNPSQEIADDDEIPSNYLELALKRMEWYIKKKNDREFNGRRYAFLSDSAITKYDVISFYLLCQAIGVKFGPNSRETRVMVESQGDLVRERLGKLHVDEGRMMVEQSLQLLLADDTVHWTFFEELLSSRKIRLTDLILDQGELILDQEDFLQRFGPRIKHRNPESMYQLLIGDELKELIMVKLIMQETEDYIKQVHEKARIMVEPNPILLQLAEDVAEVLSEPMQHYGYGYGSGGGGGGPMKIGPLNPLAFPPCVKKAMEGIKSGGRNDAIVLFMTPFISYARLYPDVFRMNITKRVSDQDPNLESVENEILPLIYEAAQNCVPPLFDDQPQEKVNINAKLGFGMHSSLKMEHEGETTWYTPMSCEKIKLHLPHLCHPDDVCKKIGNPLSYYNRMIWEVRRQEKESSDDGQSDDGQGKSNNDNENSTEGNLKEDSKSVNDNQSADDKKGEA
;
A
#
# COMPACT_ATOMS: atom_id res chain seq x y z
N MET A 1 -11.83 -13.95 28.70
CA MET A 1 -11.23 -14.77 27.62
C MET A 1 -11.68 -14.16 26.33
N VAL A 2 -10.72 -13.67 25.54
CA VAL A 2 -11.00 -13.07 24.23
C VAL A 2 -11.56 -14.14 23.28
N SER A 3 -12.55 -13.76 22.46
CA SER A 3 -13.18 -14.67 21.50
C SER A 3 -12.27 -14.90 20.30
N ILE A 4 -12.20 -16.13 19.76
CA ILE A 4 -11.47 -16.44 18.50
C ILE A 4 -11.91 -15.54 17.35
N SER A 5 -13.21 -15.18 17.30
CA SER A 5 -13.75 -14.26 16.30
C SER A 5 -13.15 -12.86 16.32
N PHE A 6 -12.46 -12.48 17.41
CA PHE A 6 -11.65 -11.26 17.47
C PHE A 6 -10.44 -11.31 16.55
N LEU A 7 -9.83 -12.48 16.34
CA LEU A 7 -8.72 -12.66 15.39
C LEU A 7 -9.23 -13.17 14.04
N ASN A 8 -10.11 -14.16 14.04
CA ASN A 8 -10.68 -14.74 12.82
C ASN A 8 -12.20 -14.54 12.75
N PRO A 9 -12.70 -13.47 12.11
CA PRO A 9 -14.13 -13.27 11.91
C PRO A 9 -14.84 -14.41 11.15
N LEU A 10 -14.10 -15.22 10.38
CA LEU A 10 -14.65 -16.38 9.65
C LEU A 10 -14.72 -17.66 10.50
N SER A 11 -14.31 -17.61 11.77
CA SER A 11 -14.45 -18.71 12.72
C SER A 11 -15.92 -19.12 12.92
N PRO A 12 -16.20 -20.32 13.49
CA PRO A 12 -17.56 -20.72 13.84
C PRO A 12 -18.29 -19.67 14.71
N GLU A 13 -17.62 -19.11 15.71
CA GLU A 13 -18.20 -18.06 16.58
C GLU A 13 -18.51 -16.79 15.79
N GLY A 14 -17.63 -16.40 14.86
CA GLY A 14 -17.85 -15.25 14.00
C GLY A 14 -19.05 -15.44 13.06
N LYS A 15 -19.21 -16.64 12.50
CA LYS A 15 -20.38 -17.02 11.70
C LYS A 15 -21.67 -16.97 12.51
N ASP A 16 -21.63 -17.38 13.77
CA ASP A 16 -22.81 -17.32 14.66
C ASP A 16 -23.20 -15.88 15.00
N ILE A 17 -22.24 -14.97 15.24
CA ILE A 17 -22.51 -13.52 15.41
C ILE A 17 -23.28 -12.96 14.20
N VAL A 18 -22.88 -13.31 12.98
CA VAL A 18 -23.55 -12.83 11.76
C VAL A 18 -24.95 -13.45 11.61
N ARG A 19 -25.12 -14.73 11.97
CA ARG A 19 -26.43 -15.41 11.94
C ARG A 19 -27.41 -14.76 12.91
N GLU A 20 -26.95 -14.34 14.09
CA GLU A 20 -27.78 -13.66 15.11
C GLU A 20 -28.30 -12.30 14.63
N LEU A 21 -27.54 -11.58 13.81
CA LEU A 21 -28.02 -10.33 13.19
C LEU A 21 -29.19 -10.60 12.23
N GLY A 22 -29.12 -11.71 11.48
CA GLY A 22 -30.21 -12.26 10.68
C GLY A 22 -30.51 -11.52 9.37
N SER A 23 -30.48 -10.19 9.33
CA SER A 23 -30.80 -9.39 8.13
C SER A 23 -30.03 -8.08 8.03
N PHE A 24 -30.20 -7.37 6.91
CA PHE A 24 -29.66 -6.02 6.67
C PHE A 24 -30.45 -4.92 7.41
N GLU A 25 -31.52 -5.24 8.13
CA GLU A 25 -32.28 -4.24 8.86
C GLU A 25 -31.45 -3.62 9.99
N GLY A 26 -31.42 -2.28 10.05
CA GLY A 26 -30.70 -1.54 11.10
C GLY A 26 -29.19 -1.39 10.89
N ILE A 27 -28.60 -1.92 9.82
CA ILE A 27 -27.12 -1.88 9.69
C ILE A 27 -26.53 -0.47 9.52
N SER A 28 -27.34 0.48 9.07
CA SER A 28 -26.99 1.89 8.88
C SER A 28 -27.57 2.79 9.99
N GLN A 29 -28.22 2.22 11.01
CA GLN A 29 -28.77 2.98 12.13
C GLN A 29 -27.68 3.20 13.18
N ASP A 30 -27.77 4.33 13.90
CA ASP A 30 -26.88 4.64 15.03
C ASP A 30 -26.99 3.55 16.11
N ILE A 31 -25.82 3.11 16.59
CA ILE A 31 -25.66 2.07 17.61
C ILE A 31 -25.00 2.71 18.84
N PRO A 32 -25.78 3.12 19.85
CA PRO A 32 -25.25 3.79 21.04
C PRO A 32 -24.19 2.97 21.77
N GLU A 33 -24.33 1.66 21.80
CA GLU A 33 -23.37 0.75 22.44
C GLU A 33 -22.01 0.75 21.72
N LEU A 34 -22.00 0.79 20.39
CA LEU A 34 -20.76 0.89 19.59
C LEU A 34 -20.05 2.21 19.90
N ARG A 35 -20.79 3.32 19.89
CA ARG A 35 -20.23 4.64 20.23
C ARG A 35 -19.70 4.68 21.65
N SER A 36 -20.40 4.06 22.58
CA SER A 36 -19.97 3.94 23.99
C SER A 36 -18.64 3.19 24.11
N ILE A 37 -18.49 2.05 23.41
CA ILE A 37 -17.24 1.27 23.39
C ILE A 37 -16.08 2.11 22.87
N VAL A 38 -16.27 2.85 21.77
CA VAL A 38 -15.24 3.69 21.18
C VAL A 38 -14.85 4.85 22.10
N THR A 39 -15.85 5.58 22.62
CA THR A 39 -15.64 6.79 23.44
C THR A 39 -15.06 6.52 24.81
N HIS A 40 -15.34 5.35 25.40
CA HIS A 40 -14.83 4.98 26.72
C HIS A 40 -13.57 4.10 26.66
N ASN A 41 -13.02 3.86 25.47
CA ASN A 41 -11.76 3.14 25.35
C ASN A 41 -10.60 4.00 25.90
N PRO A 42 -9.84 3.53 26.90
CA PRO A 42 -8.83 4.35 27.57
C PRO A 42 -7.61 4.68 26.70
N SER A 43 -7.41 3.95 25.60
CA SER A 43 -6.33 4.18 24.63
C SER A 43 -6.77 4.98 23.42
N GLN A 44 -8.05 5.32 23.33
CA GLN A 44 -8.62 6.05 22.20
C GLN A 44 -8.37 7.54 22.34
N GLU A 45 -7.87 8.15 21.27
CA GLU A 45 -7.83 9.60 21.09
C GLU A 45 -8.92 10.00 20.09
N ILE A 46 -9.73 10.99 20.43
CA ILE A 46 -10.84 11.48 19.60
C ILE A 46 -10.59 12.97 19.39
N ALA A 47 -10.37 13.38 18.13
CA ALA A 47 -10.24 14.79 17.79
C ALA A 47 -11.54 15.37 17.21
N ASP A 48 -12.33 14.54 16.50
CA ASP A 48 -13.62 14.91 15.92
C ASP A 48 -14.65 13.77 16.12
N ASP A 49 -15.93 14.13 16.15
CA ASP A 49 -17.06 13.18 16.27
C ASP A 49 -17.15 12.25 15.06
N ASP A 50 -16.77 12.70 13.87
CA ASP A 50 -16.73 11.90 12.62
C ASP A 50 -15.68 10.76 12.67
N GLU A 51 -14.83 10.72 13.69
CA GLU A 51 -13.91 9.61 13.95
C GLU A 51 -14.59 8.43 14.66
N ILE A 52 -15.73 8.68 15.31
CA ILE A 52 -16.47 7.68 16.07
C ILE A 52 -17.45 6.99 15.11
N PRO A 53 -17.24 5.72 14.74
CA PRO A 53 -18.21 5.02 13.91
C PRO A 53 -19.54 4.87 14.66
N SER A 54 -20.62 5.33 14.05
CA SER A 54 -21.98 5.27 14.60
C SER A 54 -22.69 3.96 14.28
N ASN A 55 -22.30 3.27 13.20
CA ASN A 55 -22.97 2.07 12.69
C ASN A 55 -21.96 1.09 12.05
N TYR A 56 -22.45 -0.07 11.58
CA TYR A 56 -21.58 -1.12 11.04
C TYR A 56 -20.89 -0.70 9.73
N LEU A 57 -21.52 0.14 8.90
CA LEU A 57 -20.95 0.61 7.63
C LEU A 57 -19.79 1.57 7.90
N GLU A 58 -19.97 2.51 8.82
CA GLU A 58 -18.90 3.43 9.23
C GLU A 58 -17.73 2.68 9.89
N LEU A 59 -18.01 1.70 10.76
CA LEU A 59 -16.96 0.87 11.36
C LEU A 59 -16.19 0.08 10.28
N ALA A 60 -16.89 -0.42 9.26
CA ALA A 60 -16.28 -1.03 8.09
C ALA A 60 -15.32 -0.08 7.37
N LEU A 61 -15.73 1.17 7.13
CA LEU A 61 -14.86 2.18 6.52
C LEU A 61 -13.65 2.51 7.42
N LYS A 62 -13.84 2.66 8.74
CA LYS A 62 -12.74 2.90 9.68
C LYS A 62 -11.67 1.81 9.67
N ARG A 63 -12.04 0.55 9.41
CA ARG A 63 -11.05 -0.54 9.21
C ARG A 63 -10.15 -0.29 8.00
N MET A 64 -10.73 0.16 6.89
CA MET A 64 -9.98 0.46 5.67
C MET A 64 -9.16 1.74 5.81
N GLU A 65 -9.74 2.80 6.39
CA GLU A 65 -9.02 4.04 6.69
C GLU A 65 -7.79 3.78 7.57
N TRP A 66 -7.95 2.98 8.64
CA TRP A 66 -6.85 2.63 9.52
C TRP A 66 -5.67 2.04 8.76
N TYR A 67 -5.93 1.03 7.92
CA TYR A 67 -4.88 0.37 7.15
C TYR A 67 -4.22 1.32 6.15
N ILE A 68 -5.03 2.09 5.42
CA ILE A 68 -4.57 3.01 4.40
C ILE A 68 -3.73 4.14 5.01
N LYS A 69 -4.17 4.75 6.10
CA LYS A 69 -3.43 5.80 6.81
C LYS A 69 -2.17 5.23 7.47
N LYS A 70 -2.24 4.07 8.12
CA LYS A 70 -1.06 3.39 8.71
C LYS A 70 0.04 3.14 7.68
N LYS A 71 -0.32 2.82 6.44
CA LYS A 71 0.64 2.52 5.36
C LYS A 71 1.19 3.76 4.66
N ASN A 72 0.38 4.83 4.53
CA ASN A 72 0.70 5.96 3.65
C ASN A 72 0.99 7.27 4.39
N ASP A 73 0.52 7.43 5.63
CA ASP A 73 0.70 8.64 6.43
C ASP A 73 1.94 8.53 7.32
N ARG A 74 2.84 9.51 7.21
CA ARG A 74 4.05 9.60 8.05
C ARG A 74 3.73 10.07 9.47
N GLU A 75 2.62 10.77 9.66
CA GLU A 75 2.15 11.30 10.93
C GLU A 75 1.01 10.45 11.51
N PHE A 76 0.86 9.21 11.02
CA PHE A 76 -0.18 8.29 11.46
C PHE A 76 -0.22 8.15 12.99
N ASN A 77 -1.38 8.47 13.58
CA ASN A 77 -1.64 8.27 14.99
C ASN A 77 -2.54 7.05 15.20
N GLY A 78 -1.92 5.93 15.63
CA GLY A 78 -2.64 4.68 15.92
C GLY A 78 -3.68 4.78 17.03
N ARG A 79 -3.58 5.77 17.93
CA ARG A 79 -4.56 5.96 19.02
C ARG A 79 -5.93 6.43 18.54
N ARG A 80 -6.01 7.01 17.35
CA ARG A 80 -7.29 7.37 16.70
C ARG A 80 -8.09 6.16 16.24
N TYR A 81 -7.48 4.98 16.23
CA TYR A 81 -8.11 3.72 15.83
C TYR A 81 -7.93 2.63 16.90
N ALA A 82 -7.66 3.01 18.15
CA ALA A 82 -7.37 2.06 19.23
C ALA A 82 -8.53 1.10 19.48
N PHE A 83 -9.77 1.55 19.26
CA PHE A 83 -10.98 0.71 19.36
C PHE A 83 -10.93 -0.54 18.45
N LEU A 84 -10.23 -0.50 17.31
CA LEU A 84 -10.09 -1.68 16.43
C LEU A 84 -9.29 -2.81 17.08
N SER A 85 -8.46 -2.48 18.08
CA SER A 85 -7.64 -3.45 18.82
C SER A 85 -8.22 -3.81 20.19
N ASP A 86 -9.44 -3.36 20.50
CA ASP A 86 -10.13 -3.69 21.74
C ASP A 86 -11.07 -4.86 21.54
N SER A 87 -10.93 -5.92 22.35
CA SER A 87 -11.80 -7.09 22.30
C SER A 87 -13.30 -6.77 22.48
N ALA A 88 -13.65 -5.65 23.12
CA ALA A 88 -15.04 -5.21 23.27
C ALA A 88 -15.73 -4.91 21.92
N ILE A 89 -14.98 -4.57 20.87
CA ILE A 89 -15.52 -4.25 19.54
C ILE A 89 -15.96 -5.50 18.76
N THR A 90 -15.57 -6.70 19.19
CA THR A 90 -15.61 -7.95 18.41
C THR A 90 -16.93 -8.16 17.69
N LYS A 91 -18.07 -8.03 18.39
CA LYS A 91 -19.39 -8.26 17.78
C LYS A 91 -19.64 -7.35 16.57
N TYR A 92 -19.34 -6.07 16.71
CA TYR A 92 -19.57 -5.07 15.66
C TYR A 92 -18.57 -5.23 14.53
N ASP A 93 -17.33 -5.47 14.88
CA ASP A 93 -16.24 -5.62 13.93
C ASP A 93 -16.38 -6.85 13.04
N VAL A 94 -16.87 -7.97 13.60
CA VAL A 94 -17.18 -9.18 12.81
C VAL A 94 -18.23 -8.83 11.77
N ILE A 95 -19.35 -8.19 12.13
CA ILE A 95 -20.39 -7.82 11.17
C ILE A 95 -19.84 -6.87 10.10
N SER A 96 -19.09 -5.83 10.50
CA SER A 96 -18.43 -4.91 9.58
C SER A 96 -17.46 -5.61 8.63
N PHE A 97 -16.69 -6.59 9.10
CA PHE A 97 -15.82 -7.42 8.26
C PHE A 97 -16.60 -8.17 7.19
N TYR A 98 -17.73 -8.79 7.53
CA TYR A 98 -18.57 -9.50 6.55
C TYR A 98 -19.18 -8.54 5.52
N LEU A 99 -19.65 -7.38 5.96
CA LEU A 99 -20.18 -6.34 5.07
C LEU A 99 -19.12 -5.87 4.07
N LEU A 100 -17.89 -5.62 4.53
CA LEU A 100 -16.76 -5.27 3.64
C LEU A 100 -16.48 -6.37 2.61
N CYS A 101 -16.30 -7.61 3.06
CA CYS A 101 -16.02 -8.73 2.16
C CYS A 101 -17.14 -8.93 1.13
N GLN A 102 -18.40 -8.78 1.58
CA GLN A 102 -19.56 -8.90 0.70
C GLN A 102 -19.62 -7.77 -0.33
N ALA A 103 -19.47 -6.51 0.10
CA ALA A 103 -19.45 -5.34 -0.77
C ALA A 103 -18.35 -5.44 -1.84
N ILE A 104 -17.13 -5.80 -1.42
CA ILE A 104 -15.98 -5.96 -2.32
C ILE A 104 -16.19 -7.12 -3.30
N GLY A 105 -16.62 -8.29 -2.81
CA GLY A 105 -16.85 -9.46 -3.66
C GLY A 105 -17.96 -9.24 -4.69
N VAL A 106 -19.02 -8.51 -4.32
CA VAL A 106 -20.12 -8.15 -5.21
C VAL A 106 -19.67 -7.19 -6.32
N LYS A 107 -18.90 -6.14 -6.00
CA LYS A 107 -18.60 -5.07 -6.97
C LYS A 107 -17.32 -5.33 -7.78
N PHE A 108 -16.24 -5.79 -7.14
CA PHE A 108 -14.90 -5.82 -7.75
C PHE A 108 -14.41 -7.24 -8.05
N GLY A 109 -14.75 -8.20 -7.19
CA GLY A 109 -14.32 -9.59 -7.32
C GLY A 109 -12.93 -9.89 -6.74
N PRO A 110 -12.51 -11.17 -6.75
CA PRO A 110 -11.38 -11.65 -5.94
C PRO A 110 -10.01 -11.12 -6.40
N ASN A 111 -9.86 -10.78 -7.67
CA ASN A 111 -8.58 -10.36 -8.24
C ASN A 111 -8.40 -8.83 -8.23
N SER A 112 -9.22 -8.07 -7.50
CA SER A 112 -9.15 -6.62 -7.51
C SER A 112 -8.16 -6.06 -6.47
N ARG A 113 -7.78 -4.80 -6.66
CA ARG A 113 -7.02 -4.03 -5.66
C ARG A 113 -7.73 -4.02 -4.30
N GLU A 114 -9.04 -3.82 -4.31
CA GLU A 114 -9.89 -3.73 -3.12
C GLU A 114 -9.85 -5.05 -2.33
N THR A 115 -9.98 -6.20 -3.00
CA THR A 115 -9.83 -7.51 -2.36
C THR A 115 -8.46 -7.68 -1.74
N ARG A 116 -7.39 -7.38 -2.49
CA ARG A 116 -6.03 -7.46 -1.96
C ARG A 116 -5.85 -6.59 -0.71
N VAL A 117 -6.25 -5.32 -0.77
CA VAL A 117 -6.10 -4.37 0.34
C VAL A 117 -6.92 -4.82 1.54
N MET A 118 -8.14 -5.35 1.35
CA MET A 118 -8.95 -5.91 2.44
C MET A 118 -8.28 -7.10 3.12
N VAL A 119 -7.71 -8.02 2.33
CA VAL A 119 -6.99 -9.20 2.85
C VAL A 119 -5.72 -8.78 3.60
N GLU A 120 -4.92 -7.85 3.04
CA GLU A 120 -3.74 -7.30 3.71
C GLU A 120 -4.11 -6.55 5.00
N SER A 121 -5.18 -5.76 4.98
CA SER A 121 -5.73 -5.05 6.15
C SER A 121 -6.12 -6.01 7.26
N GLN A 122 -6.82 -7.10 6.93
CA GLN A 122 -7.18 -8.12 7.91
C GLN A 122 -5.94 -8.75 8.54
N GLY A 123 -4.93 -9.12 7.75
CA GLY A 123 -3.70 -9.70 8.28
C GLY A 123 -2.95 -8.75 9.23
N ASP A 124 -2.87 -7.47 8.89
CA ASP A 124 -2.23 -6.46 9.74
C ASP A 124 -3.03 -6.20 11.02
N LEU A 125 -4.37 -6.21 10.95
CA LEU A 125 -5.23 -6.02 12.11
C LEU A 125 -5.12 -7.18 13.10
N VAL A 126 -5.02 -8.42 12.61
CA VAL A 126 -4.77 -9.60 13.46
C VAL A 126 -3.45 -9.45 14.22
N ARG A 127 -2.37 -9.00 13.55
CA ARG A 127 -1.07 -8.77 14.22
C ARG A 127 -1.15 -7.66 15.25
N GLU A 128 -1.85 -6.56 14.94
CA GLU A 128 -2.05 -5.46 15.89
C GLU A 128 -2.78 -5.95 17.14
N ARG A 129 -3.86 -6.72 16.95
CA ARG A 129 -4.66 -7.32 18.04
C ARG A 129 -3.83 -8.25 18.90
N LEU A 130 -3.08 -9.18 18.29
CA LEU A 130 -2.18 -10.08 19.02
C LEU A 130 -1.16 -9.30 19.87
N GLY A 131 -0.58 -8.23 19.31
CA GLY A 131 0.37 -7.39 20.02
C GLY A 131 -0.21 -6.61 21.22
N LYS A 132 -1.54 -6.55 21.37
CA LYS A 132 -2.22 -5.95 22.54
C LYS A 132 -2.63 -6.99 23.59
N LEU A 133 -2.65 -8.27 23.26
CA LEU A 133 -3.00 -9.32 24.21
C LEU A 133 -1.86 -9.60 25.18
N HIS A 134 -2.21 -10.13 26.35
CA HIS A 134 -1.20 -10.72 27.23
C HIS A 134 -0.55 -11.92 26.53
N VAL A 135 0.76 -12.12 26.68
CA VAL A 135 1.53 -13.15 25.95
C VAL A 135 0.88 -14.54 26.05
N ASP A 136 0.47 -14.95 27.24
CA ASP A 136 -0.17 -16.26 27.44
C ASP A 136 -1.56 -16.36 26.77
N GLU A 137 -2.34 -15.28 26.78
CA GLU A 137 -3.63 -15.25 26.09
C GLU A 137 -3.44 -15.24 24.56
N GLY A 138 -2.45 -14.50 24.06
CA GLY A 138 -2.07 -14.49 22.64
C GLY A 138 -1.65 -15.87 22.15
N ARG A 139 -0.79 -16.58 22.89
CA ARG A 139 -0.38 -17.95 22.57
C ARG A 139 -1.57 -18.91 22.50
N MET A 140 -2.44 -18.88 23.51
CA MET A 140 -3.64 -19.72 23.52
C MET A 140 -4.53 -19.42 22.30
N MET A 141 -4.71 -18.15 21.95
CA MET A 141 -5.52 -17.73 20.80
C MET A 141 -4.93 -18.20 19.47
N VAL A 142 -3.60 -18.17 19.33
CA VAL A 142 -2.89 -18.66 18.14
C VAL A 142 -3.06 -20.17 18.00
N GLU A 143 -2.87 -20.92 19.08
CA GLU A 143 -3.04 -22.38 19.08
C GLU A 143 -4.47 -22.78 18.72
N GLN A 144 -5.48 -22.17 19.35
CA GLN A 144 -6.89 -22.43 19.05
C GLN A 144 -7.25 -22.09 17.60
N SER A 145 -6.73 -20.97 17.08
CA SER A 145 -6.99 -20.56 15.70
C SER A 145 -6.32 -21.52 14.71
N LEU A 146 -5.07 -21.93 14.94
CA LEU A 146 -4.38 -22.91 14.10
C LEU A 146 -5.10 -24.25 14.08
N GLN A 147 -5.59 -24.72 15.23
CA GLN A 147 -6.37 -25.96 15.31
C GLN A 147 -7.64 -25.91 14.44
N LEU A 148 -8.33 -24.77 14.41
CA LEU A 148 -9.51 -24.58 13.56
C LEU A 148 -9.15 -24.49 12.06
N LEU A 149 -8.02 -23.87 11.73
CA LEU A 149 -7.61 -23.59 10.35
C LEU A 149 -6.97 -24.80 9.66
N LEU A 150 -6.21 -25.60 10.40
CA LEU A 150 -5.44 -26.71 9.82
C LEU A 150 -6.25 -28.00 9.71
N ALA A 151 -7.34 -28.14 10.48
CA ALA A 151 -8.34 -29.22 10.47
C ALA A 151 -7.83 -30.67 10.69
N ASP A 152 -6.59 -30.98 10.32
CA ASP A 152 -5.92 -32.26 10.41
C ASP A 152 -4.69 -32.15 11.33
N ASP A 153 -4.39 -33.23 12.06
CA ASP A 153 -3.21 -33.33 12.93
C ASP A 153 -1.89 -33.33 12.12
N THR A 154 -1.95 -33.72 10.84
CA THR A 154 -0.80 -33.79 9.94
C THR A 154 -1.03 -32.94 8.70
N VAL A 155 -0.25 -31.88 8.54
CA VAL A 155 -0.39 -30.93 7.42
C VAL A 155 0.79 -31.07 6.46
N HIS A 156 0.53 -31.44 5.22
CA HIS A 156 1.55 -31.44 4.17
C HIS A 156 1.81 -30.04 3.63
N TRP A 157 3.04 -29.77 3.18
CA TRP A 157 3.40 -28.47 2.59
C TRP A 157 2.50 -28.06 1.41
N THR A 158 1.94 -29.03 0.68
CA THR A 158 1.01 -28.81 -0.44
C THR A 158 -0.29 -28.14 -0.02
N PHE A 159 -0.68 -28.23 1.26
CA PHE A 159 -1.78 -27.43 1.81
C PHE A 159 -1.54 -25.93 1.62
N PHE A 160 -0.27 -25.50 1.61
CA PHE A 160 0.14 -24.11 1.42
C PHE A 160 0.46 -23.78 -0.05
N GLU A 161 0.05 -24.60 -1.04
CA GLU A 161 0.40 -24.39 -2.45
C GLU A 161 0.08 -22.97 -2.94
N GLU A 162 -1.12 -22.47 -2.64
CA GLU A 162 -1.54 -21.11 -3.02
C GLU A 162 -0.75 -20.02 -2.29
N LEU A 163 -0.46 -20.22 -1.00
CA LEU A 163 0.32 -19.28 -0.20
C LEU A 163 1.79 -19.22 -0.64
N LEU A 164 2.34 -20.36 -1.08
CA LEU A 164 3.70 -20.48 -1.60
C LEU A 164 3.82 -19.90 -3.01
N SER A 165 2.86 -20.17 -3.90
CA SER A 165 2.87 -19.68 -5.28
C SER A 165 2.74 -18.15 -5.33
N SER A 166 1.88 -17.59 -4.49
CA SER A 166 1.69 -16.13 -4.33
C SER A 166 2.79 -15.44 -3.49
N ARG A 167 3.81 -16.19 -3.03
CA ARG A 167 4.87 -15.72 -2.11
C ARG A 167 4.36 -15.07 -0.82
N LYS A 168 3.12 -15.34 -0.41
CA LYS A 168 2.59 -14.89 0.88
C LYS A 168 3.35 -15.54 2.05
N ILE A 169 3.85 -16.75 1.85
CA ILE A 169 4.84 -17.43 2.69
C ILE A 169 5.97 -18.00 1.82
N ARG A 170 7.18 -18.16 2.37
CA ARG A 170 8.27 -18.82 1.65
C ARG A 170 8.47 -20.22 2.20
N LEU A 171 8.86 -21.14 1.34
CA LEU A 171 9.21 -22.49 1.76
C LEU A 171 10.35 -22.51 2.79
N THR A 172 11.25 -21.51 2.72
CA THR A 172 12.35 -21.32 3.69
C THR A 172 11.88 -20.87 5.07
N ASP A 173 10.64 -20.39 5.19
CA ASP A 173 10.05 -20.00 6.47
C ASP A 173 9.43 -21.23 7.17
N LEU A 174 9.25 -22.36 6.48
CA LEU A 174 8.61 -23.56 7.01
C LEU A 174 9.64 -24.58 7.50
N ILE A 175 9.30 -25.28 8.59
CA ILE A 175 10.06 -26.43 9.08
C ILE A 175 9.36 -27.70 8.61
N LEU A 176 10.03 -28.46 7.73
CA LEU A 176 9.46 -29.64 7.09
C LEU A 176 10.26 -30.90 7.41
N ASP A 177 9.57 -32.03 7.61
CA ASP A 177 10.16 -33.38 7.59
C ASP A 177 9.30 -34.31 6.76
N GLN A 178 9.89 -34.99 5.77
CA GLN A 178 9.17 -35.85 4.80
C GLN A 178 7.97 -35.16 4.10
N GLY A 179 8.04 -33.83 3.96
CA GLY A 179 6.99 -33.02 3.35
C GLY A 179 5.86 -32.62 4.30
N GLU A 180 5.90 -33.04 5.57
CA GLU A 180 4.97 -32.61 6.62
C GLU A 180 5.51 -31.34 7.30
N LEU A 181 4.61 -30.41 7.61
CA LEU A 181 4.89 -29.22 8.38
C LEU A 181 4.97 -29.57 9.87
N ILE A 182 6.06 -29.15 10.51
CA ILE A 182 6.29 -29.35 11.94
C ILE A 182 6.03 -28.03 12.68
N LEU A 183 4.99 -28.01 13.51
CA LEU A 183 4.64 -26.87 14.35
C LEU A 183 4.71 -27.17 15.85
N ASP A 184 4.50 -28.41 16.25
CA ASP A 184 4.45 -28.76 17.66
C ASP A 184 5.82 -29.09 18.24
N GLN A 185 5.99 -28.71 19.51
CA GLN A 185 7.24 -28.90 20.21
C GLN A 185 7.57 -30.40 20.35
N GLU A 186 6.58 -31.23 20.65
CA GLU A 186 6.77 -32.67 20.81
C GLU A 186 7.29 -33.31 19.51
N ASP A 187 6.62 -33.05 18.39
CA ASP A 187 7.04 -33.51 17.06
C ASP A 187 8.43 -33.01 16.69
N PHE A 188 8.72 -31.74 16.96
CA PHE A 188 10.05 -31.19 16.69
C PHE A 188 11.14 -31.90 17.51
N LEU A 189 10.92 -32.09 18.81
CA LEU A 189 11.87 -32.76 19.69
C LEU A 189 12.06 -34.22 19.30
N GLN A 190 10.99 -34.92 18.92
CA GLN A 190 11.05 -36.31 18.47
C GLN A 190 11.83 -36.46 17.15
N ARG A 191 11.55 -35.61 16.15
CA ARG A 191 12.13 -35.74 14.79
C ARG A 191 13.52 -35.11 14.66
N PHE A 192 13.74 -33.95 15.27
CA PHE A 192 14.97 -33.17 15.14
C PHE A 192 15.86 -33.18 16.38
N GLY A 193 15.31 -33.40 17.57
CA GLY A 193 16.07 -33.41 18.84
C GLY A 193 17.31 -34.30 18.81
N PRO A 194 17.22 -35.57 18.37
CA PRO A 194 18.39 -36.46 18.26
C PRO A 194 19.47 -36.00 17.27
N ARG A 195 19.12 -35.11 16.32
CA ARG A 195 20.03 -34.59 15.29
C ARG A 195 20.75 -33.31 15.72
N ILE A 196 20.22 -32.59 16.72
CA ILE A 196 20.80 -31.35 17.22
C ILE A 196 21.94 -31.67 18.19
N LYS A 197 23.17 -31.26 17.82
CA LYS A 197 24.38 -31.42 18.64
C LYS A 197 24.83 -30.07 19.17
N HIS A 198 25.37 -30.05 20.39
CA HIS A 198 25.97 -28.86 21.02
C HIS A 198 25.01 -27.67 21.25
N ARG A 199 23.71 -27.88 21.14
CA ARG A 199 22.65 -26.90 21.45
C ARG A 199 21.51 -27.61 22.16
N ASN A 200 20.72 -26.86 22.93
CA ASN A 200 19.50 -27.37 23.55
C ASN A 200 18.36 -27.42 22.49
N PRO A 201 17.75 -28.60 22.23
CA PRO A 201 16.69 -28.74 21.24
C PRO A 201 15.46 -27.86 21.48
N GLU A 202 15.04 -27.67 22.73
CA GLU A 202 13.89 -26.84 23.08
C GLU A 202 14.14 -25.37 22.72
N SER A 203 15.35 -24.88 22.95
CA SER A 203 15.77 -23.54 22.55
C SER A 203 15.79 -23.39 21.03
N MET A 204 16.16 -24.44 20.31
CA MET A 204 16.12 -24.45 18.84
C MET A 204 14.69 -24.44 18.30
N TYR A 205 13.77 -25.15 18.96
CA TYR A 205 12.34 -25.09 18.63
C TYR A 205 11.80 -23.67 18.77
N GLN A 206 12.08 -23.00 19.90
CA GLN A 206 11.61 -21.63 20.14
C GLN A 206 12.16 -20.63 19.12
N LEU A 207 13.40 -20.85 18.64
CA LEU A 207 14.04 -19.99 17.64
C LEU A 207 13.53 -20.22 16.21
N LEU A 208 13.22 -21.47 15.84
CA LEU A 208 12.89 -21.83 14.46
C LEU A 208 11.38 -21.86 14.20
N ILE A 209 10.59 -22.21 15.22
CA ILE A 209 9.15 -22.35 15.15
C ILE A 209 8.55 -21.36 16.14
N GLY A 210 8.59 -21.69 17.44
CA GLY A 210 8.13 -20.82 18.52
C GLY A 210 6.78 -20.14 18.25
N ASP A 211 6.61 -18.96 18.84
CA ASP A 211 5.41 -18.14 18.63
C ASP A 211 5.45 -17.47 17.23
N GLU A 212 6.62 -17.02 16.78
CA GLU A 212 6.77 -16.23 15.55
C GLU A 212 6.28 -16.97 14.29
N LEU A 213 6.66 -18.24 14.10
CA LEU A 213 6.22 -19.01 12.94
C LEU A 213 4.74 -19.38 13.04
N LYS A 214 4.27 -19.75 14.24
CA LYS A 214 2.86 -20.08 14.48
C LYS A 214 1.95 -18.89 14.19
N GLU A 215 2.31 -17.71 14.69
CA GLU A 215 1.61 -16.46 14.40
C GLU A 215 1.63 -16.13 12.90
N LEU A 216 2.80 -16.26 12.24
CA LEU A 216 2.91 -16.03 10.80
C LEU A 216 1.94 -16.94 10.02
N ILE A 217 1.97 -18.24 10.28
CA ILE A 217 1.12 -19.21 9.57
C ILE A 217 -0.35 -18.93 9.84
N MET A 218 -0.74 -18.72 11.10
CA MET A 218 -2.11 -18.39 11.47
C MET A 218 -2.62 -17.16 10.71
N VAL A 219 -1.85 -16.06 10.71
CA VAL A 219 -2.22 -14.83 10.01
C VAL A 219 -2.37 -15.08 8.51
N LYS A 220 -1.45 -15.84 7.89
CA LYS A 220 -1.51 -16.14 6.45
C LYS A 220 -2.70 -17.01 6.07
N LEU A 221 -3.10 -17.94 6.94
CA LEU A 221 -4.30 -18.75 6.74
C LEU A 221 -5.58 -17.95 6.90
N ILE A 222 -5.68 -17.05 7.89
CA ILE A 222 -6.84 -16.14 8.03
C ILE A 222 -6.96 -15.22 6.80
N MET A 223 -5.83 -14.71 6.30
CA MET A 223 -5.79 -13.93 5.06
C MET A 223 -6.30 -14.75 3.86
N GLN A 224 -5.89 -16.02 3.75
CA GLN A 224 -6.36 -16.93 2.69
C GLN A 224 -7.87 -17.22 2.80
N GLU A 225 -8.37 -17.57 4.00
CA GLU A 225 -9.81 -17.77 4.22
C GLU A 225 -10.63 -16.52 3.84
N THR A 226 -10.08 -15.33 4.11
CA THR A 226 -10.72 -14.04 3.74
C THR A 226 -10.84 -13.91 2.22
N GLU A 227 -9.78 -14.21 1.48
CA GLU A 227 -9.77 -14.19 0.02
C GLU A 227 -10.73 -15.23 -0.57
N ASP A 228 -10.71 -16.44 -0.03
CA ASP A 228 -11.61 -17.53 -0.44
C ASP A 228 -13.07 -17.18 -0.19
N TYR A 229 -13.37 -16.53 0.94
CA TYR A 229 -14.70 -16.04 1.25
C TYR A 229 -15.16 -14.97 0.25
N ILE A 230 -14.31 -13.99 -0.08
CA ILE A 230 -14.62 -12.95 -1.09
C ILE A 230 -14.84 -13.59 -2.47
N LYS A 231 -14.04 -14.59 -2.84
CA LYS A 231 -14.22 -15.37 -4.08
C LYS A 231 -15.57 -16.07 -4.12
N GLN A 232 -15.97 -16.74 -3.02
CA GLN A 232 -17.29 -17.38 -2.92
C GLN A 232 -18.45 -16.37 -3.00
N VAL A 233 -18.31 -15.20 -2.37
CA VAL A 233 -19.28 -14.11 -2.50
C VAL A 233 -19.40 -13.68 -3.96
N HIS A 234 -18.27 -13.45 -4.64
CA HIS A 234 -18.25 -13.02 -6.03
C HIS A 234 -18.93 -14.04 -6.96
N GLU A 235 -18.63 -15.34 -6.78
CA GLU A 235 -19.26 -16.42 -7.54
C GLU A 235 -20.79 -16.43 -7.36
N LYS A 236 -21.26 -16.26 -6.12
CA LYS A 236 -22.70 -16.16 -5.82
C LYS A 236 -23.32 -14.89 -6.41
N ALA A 237 -22.63 -13.76 -6.32
CA ALA A 237 -23.10 -12.48 -6.83
C ALA A 237 -23.29 -12.48 -8.35
N ARG A 238 -22.45 -13.21 -9.11
CA ARG A 238 -22.58 -13.35 -10.57
C ARG A 238 -23.88 -14.01 -11.03
N ILE A 239 -24.52 -14.79 -10.17
CA ILE A 239 -25.78 -15.50 -10.47
C ILE A 239 -26.99 -14.69 -9.97
N MET A 240 -26.76 -13.67 -9.14
CA MET A 240 -27.80 -12.81 -8.58
C MET A 240 -28.23 -11.75 -9.61
N VAL A 241 -29.55 -11.51 -9.70
CA VAL A 241 -30.13 -10.58 -10.69
C VAL A 241 -29.79 -9.12 -10.38
N GLU A 242 -29.85 -8.72 -9.11
CA GLU A 242 -29.54 -7.35 -8.68
C GLU A 242 -28.93 -7.37 -7.27
N PRO A 243 -27.72 -6.81 -7.08
CA PRO A 243 -27.11 -6.71 -5.77
C PRO A 243 -27.79 -5.72 -4.83
N ASN A 244 -27.65 -5.93 -3.52
CA ASN A 244 -28.18 -5.02 -2.51
C ASN A 244 -27.53 -3.62 -2.67
N PRO A 245 -28.34 -2.54 -2.82
CA PRO A 245 -27.82 -1.18 -3.01
C PRO A 245 -26.87 -0.70 -1.89
N ILE A 246 -27.10 -1.13 -0.64
CA ILE A 246 -26.24 -0.74 0.49
C ILE A 246 -24.83 -1.31 0.33
N LEU A 247 -24.70 -2.55 -0.18
CA LEU A 247 -23.40 -3.15 -0.44
C LEU A 247 -22.69 -2.47 -1.62
N LEU A 248 -23.44 -2.04 -2.62
CA LEU A 248 -22.86 -1.27 -3.74
C LEU A 248 -22.35 0.09 -3.24
N GLN A 249 -23.13 0.80 -2.43
CA GLN A 249 -22.70 2.08 -1.82
C GLN A 249 -21.42 1.88 -0.99
N LEU A 250 -21.41 0.92 -0.07
CA LEU A 250 -20.24 0.63 0.75
C LEU A 250 -19.00 0.31 -0.11
N ALA A 251 -19.19 -0.40 -1.22
CA ALA A 251 -18.10 -0.69 -2.14
C ALA A 251 -17.56 0.56 -2.86
N GLU A 252 -18.40 1.56 -3.13
CA GLU A 252 -17.94 2.86 -3.67
C GLU A 252 -17.15 3.64 -2.61
N ASP A 253 -17.68 3.70 -1.38
CA ASP A 253 -17.04 4.39 -0.26
C ASP A 253 -15.67 3.77 0.05
N VAL A 254 -15.54 2.43 -0.02
CA VAL A 254 -14.25 1.73 0.09
C VAL A 254 -13.30 2.17 -1.03
N ALA A 255 -13.77 2.24 -2.28
CA ALA A 255 -12.91 2.67 -3.39
C ALA A 255 -12.45 4.13 -3.24
N GLU A 256 -13.27 4.99 -2.64
CA GLU A 256 -12.91 6.37 -2.28
C GLU A 256 -11.81 6.40 -1.22
N VAL A 257 -11.98 5.68 -0.09
CA VAL A 257 -10.96 5.57 0.97
C VAL A 257 -9.62 5.07 0.41
N LEU A 258 -9.65 4.08 -0.49
CA LEU A 258 -8.45 3.53 -1.11
C LEU A 258 -7.77 4.51 -2.09
N SER A 259 -8.54 5.47 -2.62
CA SER A 259 -8.06 6.50 -3.53
C SER A 259 -7.60 7.77 -2.81
N GLU A 260 -7.98 7.97 -1.55
CA GLU A 260 -7.61 9.12 -0.72
C GLU A 260 -6.09 9.36 -0.68
N PRO A 261 -5.20 8.34 -0.56
CA PRO A 261 -3.76 8.60 -0.61
C PRO A 261 -3.27 9.18 -1.92
N MET A 262 -3.96 8.92 -3.03
CA MET A 262 -3.67 9.51 -4.33
C MET A 262 -4.15 10.97 -4.41
N GLN A 263 -5.02 11.40 -3.50
CA GLN A 263 -5.64 12.73 -3.47
C GLN A 263 -5.05 13.63 -2.36
N HIS A 264 -4.97 13.14 -1.12
CA HIS A 264 -4.49 13.88 0.06
C HIS A 264 -2.95 13.83 0.20
N TYR A 265 -2.34 12.66 0.00
CA TYR A 265 -0.88 12.54 -0.16
C TYR A 265 -0.45 12.64 -1.63
N GLY A 266 -1.43 12.78 -2.53
CA GLY A 266 -1.27 13.31 -3.88
C GLY A 266 -1.03 14.80 -3.86
N TYR A 267 0.07 15.23 -3.26
CA TYR A 267 1.02 16.12 -3.94
C TYR A 267 0.41 17.22 -4.84
N GLY A 268 -0.51 18.03 -4.27
CA GLY A 268 -1.20 19.07 -5.02
C GLY A 268 -2.20 19.89 -4.21
N TYR A 269 -1.74 20.92 -3.50
CA TYR A 269 -2.16 22.32 -3.70
C TYR A 269 -1.20 23.23 -2.93
N GLY A 270 -0.62 24.21 -3.60
CA GLY A 270 0.38 25.10 -3.02
C GLY A 270 0.99 26.02 -4.05
N SER A 271 0.18 26.96 -4.54
CA SER A 271 0.70 28.23 -5.06
C SER A 271 1.62 28.83 -3.98
N GLY A 272 2.92 28.92 -4.25
CA GLY A 272 3.88 29.50 -3.31
C GLY A 272 5.29 28.99 -3.58
N GLY A 273 6.16 29.87 -4.08
CA GLY A 273 7.51 29.56 -4.51
C GLY A 273 8.37 28.88 -3.44
N GLY A 274 9.11 27.84 -3.85
CA GLY A 274 10.09 27.15 -3.02
C GLY A 274 10.22 25.68 -3.43
N GLY A 275 11.33 25.31 -4.08
CA GLY A 275 11.58 23.96 -4.60
C GLY A 275 11.52 22.88 -3.52
N GLY A 276 10.87 21.76 -3.83
CA GLY A 276 10.68 20.64 -2.90
C GLY A 276 9.28 20.04 -2.92
N GLY A 277 8.37 20.69 -3.65
CA GLY A 277 7.07 20.17 -4.00
C GLY A 277 7.17 18.77 -4.63
N PRO A 278 6.29 17.86 -4.25
CA PRO A 278 6.28 16.51 -4.78
C PRO A 278 5.59 16.36 -6.15
N MET A 279 5.94 15.31 -6.88
CA MET A 279 5.70 15.16 -8.32
C MET A 279 4.28 14.66 -8.63
N LYS A 280 3.56 15.41 -9.46
CA LYS A 280 2.23 15.00 -9.97
C LYS A 280 2.35 13.83 -10.96
N ILE A 281 1.61 12.75 -10.68
CA ILE A 281 1.36 11.62 -11.59
C ILE A 281 0.71 12.15 -12.87
N GLY A 282 1.17 11.69 -14.03
CA GLY A 282 0.63 12.07 -15.33
C GLY A 282 1.36 11.39 -16.48
N PRO A 283 0.92 11.63 -17.73
CA PRO A 283 1.54 11.04 -18.92
C PRO A 283 3.05 11.27 -18.95
N LEU A 284 3.77 10.29 -19.50
CA LEU A 284 5.22 10.42 -19.68
C LEU A 284 5.53 11.55 -20.67
N ASN A 285 6.54 12.37 -20.35
CA ASN A 285 7.02 13.40 -21.28
C ASN A 285 8.42 13.01 -21.81
N PRO A 286 8.54 12.62 -23.09
CA PRO A 286 9.82 12.23 -23.67
C PRO A 286 10.91 13.32 -23.62
N LEU A 287 10.52 14.60 -23.57
CA LEU A 287 11.48 15.71 -23.46
C LEU A 287 12.26 15.64 -22.14
N ALA A 288 11.59 15.20 -21.07
CA ALA A 288 12.16 15.06 -19.73
C ALA A 288 12.99 13.77 -19.55
N PHE A 289 13.05 12.87 -20.53
CA PHE A 289 13.81 11.63 -20.39
C PHE A 289 15.33 11.90 -20.32
N PRO A 290 16.05 11.18 -19.43
CA PRO A 290 17.50 11.26 -19.35
C PRO A 290 18.18 10.72 -20.62
N PRO A 291 19.41 11.15 -20.92
CA PRO A 291 20.15 10.71 -22.10
C PRO A 291 20.23 9.18 -22.25
N CYS A 292 20.40 8.46 -21.13
CA CYS A 292 20.47 6.99 -21.15
C CYS A 292 19.15 6.32 -21.56
N VAL A 293 17.99 6.90 -21.18
CA VAL A 293 16.67 6.40 -21.59
C VAL A 293 16.41 6.74 -23.05
N LYS A 294 16.70 7.97 -23.48
CA LYS A 294 16.57 8.37 -24.89
C LYS A 294 17.36 7.45 -25.82
N LYS A 295 18.61 7.14 -25.46
CA LYS A 295 19.45 6.17 -26.20
C LYS A 295 18.90 4.74 -26.17
N ALA A 296 18.33 4.30 -25.05
CA ALA A 296 17.73 2.98 -24.97
C ALA A 296 16.48 2.85 -25.86
N MET A 297 15.68 3.92 -25.97
CA MET A 297 14.52 3.99 -26.86
C MET A 297 14.90 3.89 -28.35
N GLU A 298 16.05 4.45 -28.74
CA GLU A 298 16.59 4.36 -30.11
C GLU A 298 17.02 2.93 -30.50
N GLY A 299 17.13 2.02 -29.52
CA GLY A 299 17.52 0.64 -29.73
C GLY A 299 19.00 0.35 -29.47
N ILE A 300 19.29 -0.88 -29.04
CA ILE A 300 20.62 -1.30 -28.59
C ILE A 300 21.14 -2.42 -29.49
N LYS A 301 22.41 -2.30 -29.88
CA LYS A 301 23.13 -3.31 -30.68
C LYS A 301 23.44 -4.55 -29.83
N SER A 302 23.77 -5.67 -30.47
CA SER A 302 24.06 -6.95 -29.80
C SER A 302 24.97 -6.81 -28.56
N GLY A 303 24.52 -7.33 -27.42
CA GLY A 303 25.16 -7.21 -26.10
C GLY A 303 24.50 -6.16 -25.20
N GLY A 304 23.95 -6.59 -24.05
CA GLY A 304 23.32 -5.68 -23.06
C GLY A 304 21.85 -5.30 -23.31
N ARG A 305 21.20 -5.81 -24.37
CA ARG A 305 19.78 -5.56 -24.69
C ARG A 305 18.83 -5.97 -23.54
N ASN A 306 19.05 -7.15 -22.94
CA ASN A 306 18.29 -7.61 -21.78
C ASN A 306 18.38 -6.60 -20.62
N ASP A 307 19.61 -6.31 -20.18
CA ASP A 307 19.85 -5.37 -19.08
C ASP A 307 19.22 -4.00 -19.34
N ALA A 308 19.29 -3.51 -20.57
CA ALA A 308 18.73 -2.22 -20.92
C ALA A 308 17.19 -2.21 -21.01
N ILE A 309 16.56 -3.22 -21.58
CA ILE A 309 15.10 -3.24 -21.74
C ILE A 309 14.42 -3.74 -20.45
N VAL A 310 14.85 -4.89 -19.96
CA VAL A 310 14.20 -5.58 -18.84
C VAL A 310 14.66 -5.00 -17.50
N LEU A 311 15.96 -4.82 -17.28
CA LEU A 311 16.47 -4.36 -15.96
C LEU A 311 16.46 -2.84 -15.79
N PHE A 312 16.52 -2.08 -16.88
CA PHE A 312 16.59 -0.62 -16.84
C PHE A 312 15.30 0.06 -17.29
N MET A 313 14.90 -0.09 -18.55
CA MET A 313 13.75 0.61 -19.13
C MET A 313 12.44 0.24 -18.44
N THR A 314 12.20 -1.04 -18.18
CA THR A 314 10.96 -1.51 -17.56
C THR A 314 10.73 -0.89 -16.18
N PRO A 315 11.66 -0.99 -15.21
CA PRO A 315 11.61 -0.21 -13.98
C PRO A 315 11.48 1.29 -14.20
N PHE A 316 12.31 1.90 -15.07
CA PHE A 316 12.32 3.36 -15.24
C PHE A 316 10.97 3.89 -15.72
N ILE A 317 10.43 3.35 -16.82
CA ILE A 317 9.19 3.81 -17.44
C ILE A 317 7.99 3.60 -16.50
N SER A 318 7.91 2.43 -15.85
CA SER A 318 6.81 2.14 -14.92
C SER A 318 6.80 3.09 -13.72
N TYR A 319 7.95 3.33 -13.09
CA TYR A 319 8.02 4.27 -11.96
C TYR A 319 7.86 5.72 -12.41
N ALA A 320 8.44 6.14 -13.54
CA ALA A 320 8.27 7.50 -14.05
C ALA A 320 6.80 7.83 -14.34
N ARG A 321 6.00 6.85 -14.78
CA ARG A 321 4.58 7.02 -15.08
C ARG A 321 3.67 6.90 -13.86
N LEU A 322 3.95 5.94 -12.97
CA LEU A 322 3.04 5.57 -11.89
C LEU A 322 3.46 6.12 -10.53
N TYR A 323 4.76 6.15 -10.23
CA TYR A 323 5.24 6.52 -8.91
C TYR A 323 6.64 7.18 -8.93
N PRO A 324 6.77 8.39 -9.49
CA PRO A 324 8.07 9.04 -9.70
C PRO A 324 8.84 9.36 -8.40
N ASP A 325 8.15 9.47 -7.26
CA ASP A 325 8.74 9.84 -5.96
C ASP A 325 9.14 8.64 -5.08
N VAL A 326 9.26 7.43 -5.63
CA VAL A 326 9.60 6.20 -4.87
C VAL A 326 10.83 6.34 -3.97
N PHE A 327 11.86 7.09 -4.36
CA PHE A 327 13.08 7.23 -3.54
C PHE A 327 12.96 8.29 -2.43
N ARG A 328 11.92 9.14 -2.46
CA ARG A 328 11.64 10.11 -1.40
C ARG A 328 10.81 9.49 -0.28
N MET A 329 9.99 8.51 -0.63
CA MET A 329 9.03 7.87 0.24
C MET A 329 9.56 6.49 0.62
N ASN A 330 9.74 6.21 1.91
CA ASN A 330 10.11 4.87 2.37
C ASN A 330 8.89 3.94 2.44
N ILE A 331 8.05 3.97 1.40
CA ILE A 331 6.77 3.23 1.31
C ILE A 331 6.85 2.33 0.09
N THR A 332 6.66 1.03 0.31
CA THR A 332 6.57 0.06 -0.78
C THR A 332 5.15 0.05 -1.33
N LYS A 333 5.02 0.25 -2.65
CA LYS A 333 3.75 0.19 -3.37
C LYS A 333 3.73 -0.96 -4.37
N ARG A 334 2.54 -1.45 -4.68
CA ARG A 334 2.27 -2.30 -5.84
C ARG A 334 1.80 -1.45 -7.03
N VAL A 335 1.75 -2.05 -8.22
CA VAL A 335 1.30 -1.35 -9.43
C VAL A 335 -0.17 -0.96 -9.30
N SER A 336 -1.01 -1.86 -8.80
CA SER A 336 -2.44 -1.62 -8.58
C SER A 336 -2.74 -0.53 -7.56
N ASP A 337 -1.81 -0.21 -6.65
CA ASP A 337 -1.97 0.95 -5.76
C ASP A 337 -1.99 2.28 -6.56
N GLN A 338 -1.47 2.29 -7.79
CA GLN A 338 -1.39 3.48 -8.65
C GLN A 338 -2.16 3.32 -9.98
N ASP A 339 -2.35 2.09 -10.45
CA ASP A 339 -3.06 1.75 -11.68
C ASP A 339 -3.95 0.51 -11.44
N PRO A 340 -5.10 0.68 -10.76
CA PRO A 340 -5.91 -0.44 -10.26
C PRO A 340 -6.43 -1.39 -11.34
N ASN A 341 -6.62 -0.87 -12.56
CA ASN A 341 -7.13 -1.60 -13.72
C ASN A 341 -6.06 -1.88 -14.78
N LEU A 342 -4.78 -1.57 -14.49
CA LEU A 342 -3.65 -1.76 -15.41
C LEU A 342 -3.74 -0.94 -16.70
N GLU A 343 -4.61 0.07 -16.75
CA GLU A 343 -4.90 0.83 -17.96
C GLU A 343 -3.67 1.61 -18.45
N SER A 344 -2.94 2.24 -17.53
CA SER A 344 -1.71 2.97 -17.86
C SER A 344 -0.58 1.99 -18.22
N VAL A 345 -0.54 0.83 -17.55
CA VAL A 345 0.43 -0.23 -17.85
C VAL A 345 0.27 -0.75 -19.27
N GLU A 346 -0.96 -1.10 -19.66
CA GLU A 346 -1.26 -1.71 -20.95
C GLU A 346 -1.20 -0.71 -22.11
N ASN A 347 -1.70 0.51 -21.91
CA ASN A 347 -1.85 1.48 -23.00
C ASN A 347 -0.66 2.45 -23.16
N GLU A 348 0.16 2.63 -22.12
CA GLU A 348 1.29 3.58 -22.16
C GLU A 348 2.64 2.91 -21.87
N ILE A 349 2.76 2.15 -20.79
CA ILE A 349 4.07 1.63 -20.32
C ILE A 349 4.58 0.48 -21.20
N LEU A 350 3.78 -0.57 -21.37
CA LEU A 350 4.19 -1.75 -22.15
C LEU A 350 4.48 -1.40 -23.63
N PRO A 351 3.68 -0.58 -24.32
CA PRO A 351 3.98 -0.17 -25.69
C PRO A 351 5.35 0.49 -25.83
N LEU A 352 5.72 1.42 -24.92
CA LEU A 352 7.03 2.07 -24.95
C LEU A 352 8.18 1.08 -24.75
N ILE A 353 8.02 0.14 -23.82
CA ILE A 353 9.04 -0.90 -23.56
C ILE A 353 9.18 -1.82 -24.78
N TYR A 354 8.06 -2.22 -25.39
CA TYR A 354 8.05 -3.12 -26.54
C TYR A 354 8.58 -2.45 -27.80
N GLU A 355 8.32 -1.16 -27.99
CA GLU A 355 8.92 -0.37 -29.07
C GLU A 355 10.45 -0.31 -28.93
N ALA A 356 10.96 0.02 -27.73
CA ALA A 356 12.41 0.01 -27.47
C ALA A 356 13.05 -1.37 -27.70
N ALA A 357 12.34 -2.44 -27.33
CA ALA A 357 12.75 -3.82 -27.57
C ALA A 357 12.81 -4.16 -29.07
N GLN A 358 11.85 -3.64 -29.85
CA GLN A 358 11.80 -3.82 -31.31
C GLN A 358 12.90 -3.05 -32.04
N ASN A 359 13.27 -1.87 -31.54
CA ASN A 359 14.33 -1.05 -32.10
C ASN A 359 15.74 -1.65 -31.87
N CYS A 360 15.87 -2.64 -30.99
CA CYS A 360 17.13 -3.35 -30.78
C CYS A 360 17.58 -4.11 -32.04
N VAL A 361 18.89 -4.37 -32.16
CA VAL A 361 19.47 -5.08 -33.31
C VAL A 361 20.27 -6.30 -32.85
N PRO A 362 19.79 -7.55 -33.10
CA PRO A 362 18.44 -7.87 -33.58
C PRO A 362 17.34 -7.49 -32.55
N PRO A 363 16.05 -7.45 -32.95
CA PRO A 363 14.94 -7.19 -32.02
C PRO A 363 14.98 -8.15 -30.82
N LEU A 364 14.73 -7.64 -29.62
CA LEU A 364 14.97 -8.42 -28.39
C LEU A 364 14.08 -9.65 -28.31
N PHE A 365 12.77 -9.51 -28.57
CA PHE A 365 11.84 -10.62 -28.38
C PHE A 365 11.85 -11.64 -29.53
N ASP A 366 12.35 -11.27 -30.69
CA ASP A 366 12.58 -12.22 -31.79
C ASP A 366 13.75 -13.15 -31.46
N ASP A 367 14.78 -12.61 -30.83
CA ASP A 367 16.00 -13.33 -30.44
C ASP A 367 15.86 -14.02 -29.07
N GLN A 368 15.13 -13.40 -28.14
CA GLN A 368 14.94 -13.83 -26.75
C GLN A 368 13.46 -13.68 -26.31
N PRO A 369 12.53 -14.52 -26.79
CA PRO A 369 11.10 -14.39 -26.51
C PRO A 369 10.74 -14.41 -25.02
N GLN A 370 11.53 -15.12 -24.20
CA GLN A 370 11.33 -15.22 -22.76
C GLN A 370 11.46 -13.87 -22.03
N GLU A 371 12.13 -12.89 -22.63
CA GLU A 371 12.29 -11.57 -21.99
C GLU A 371 10.98 -10.81 -21.88
N LYS A 372 9.98 -11.13 -22.70
CA LYS A 372 8.64 -10.59 -22.56
C LYS A 372 7.98 -11.01 -21.23
N VAL A 373 8.26 -12.24 -20.78
CA VAL A 373 7.81 -12.74 -19.47
C VAL A 373 8.56 -12.05 -18.34
N ASN A 374 9.86 -11.83 -18.52
CA ASN A 374 10.67 -11.13 -17.50
C ASN A 374 10.19 -9.68 -17.27
N ILE A 375 9.61 -9.01 -18.26
CA ILE A 375 8.99 -7.68 -18.08
C ILE A 375 7.86 -7.75 -17.05
N ASN A 376 6.96 -8.73 -17.16
CA ASN A 376 5.87 -8.92 -16.19
C ASN A 376 6.43 -9.17 -14.78
N ALA A 377 7.48 -9.98 -14.68
CA ALA A 377 8.16 -10.23 -13.41
C ALA A 377 8.78 -8.95 -12.82
N LYS A 378 9.31 -8.03 -13.63
CA LYS A 378 9.84 -6.74 -13.15
C LYS A 378 8.76 -5.75 -12.75
N LEU A 379 7.56 -5.87 -13.30
CA LEU A 379 6.38 -5.12 -12.88
C LEU A 379 5.71 -5.69 -11.62
N GLY A 380 6.16 -6.86 -11.15
CA GLY A 380 5.66 -7.50 -9.93
C GLY A 380 4.60 -8.58 -10.16
N PHE A 381 4.41 -9.03 -11.41
CA PHE A 381 3.33 -9.95 -11.80
C PHE A 381 3.81 -11.38 -12.06
N GLY A 382 4.95 -11.80 -11.50
CA GLY A 382 5.43 -13.17 -11.69
C GLY A 382 5.89 -13.50 -13.11
N MET A 383 6.09 -14.79 -13.36
CA MET A 383 6.65 -15.31 -14.62
C MET A 383 5.55 -15.79 -15.57
N HIS A 384 4.59 -14.91 -15.89
CA HIS A 384 3.44 -15.22 -16.74
C HIS A 384 3.54 -14.60 -18.13
N SER A 385 2.87 -15.19 -19.12
CA SER A 385 2.83 -14.68 -20.50
C SER A 385 1.97 -13.43 -20.67
N SER A 386 1.00 -13.23 -19.77
CA SER A 386 0.07 -12.10 -19.76
C SER A 386 0.08 -11.43 -18.40
N LEU A 387 -0.04 -10.11 -18.40
CA LEU A 387 -0.17 -9.33 -17.17
C LEU A 387 -1.63 -9.42 -16.71
N LYS A 388 -1.84 -9.89 -15.49
CA LYS A 388 -3.17 -10.03 -14.88
C LYS A 388 -3.08 -9.71 -13.41
N MET A 389 -4.13 -9.06 -12.88
CA MET A 389 -4.18 -8.68 -11.48
C MET A 389 -4.01 -9.85 -10.49
N GLU A 390 -4.46 -11.04 -10.87
CA GLU A 390 -4.34 -12.27 -10.05
C GLU A 390 -2.88 -12.69 -9.78
N HIS A 391 -1.93 -12.22 -10.59
CA HIS A 391 -0.51 -12.54 -10.45
C HIS A 391 0.29 -11.45 -9.71
N GLU A 392 -0.36 -10.35 -9.29
CA GLU A 392 0.34 -9.24 -8.65
C GLU A 392 0.91 -9.63 -7.27
N GLY A 393 2.21 -9.42 -7.08
CA GLY A 393 2.92 -9.72 -5.83
C GLY A 393 3.67 -11.05 -5.85
N GLU A 394 3.50 -11.87 -6.89
CA GLU A 394 4.35 -13.06 -7.11
C GLU A 394 5.83 -12.70 -7.26
N THR A 395 6.11 -11.46 -7.70
CA THR A 395 7.44 -10.84 -7.70
C THR A 395 7.36 -9.41 -7.16
N THR A 396 8.51 -8.85 -6.78
CA THR A 396 8.61 -7.44 -6.40
C THR A 396 8.50 -6.56 -7.64
N TRP A 397 7.82 -5.41 -7.55
CA TRP A 397 7.95 -4.35 -8.55
C TRP A 397 9.35 -3.71 -8.43
N TYR A 398 10.20 -3.90 -9.44
CA TYR A 398 11.62 -3.55 -9.36
C TYR A 398 11.83 -2.05 -9.51
N THR A 399 12.52 -1.44 -8.55
CA THR A 399 12.90 -0.02 -8.64
C THR A 399 13.99 0.21 -9.70
N PRO A 400 14.04 1.41 -10.31
CA PRO A 400 15.03 1.72 -11.34
C PRO A 400 16.46 1.68 -10.79
N MET A 401 17.37 1.09 -11.56
CA MET A 401 18.79 1.03 -11.22
C MET A 401 19.45 2.42 -11.13
N SER A 402 20.47 2.57 -10.28
CA SER A 402 21.21 3.83 -10.10
C SER A 402 22.13 4.14 -11.29
N CYS A 403 22.58 5.39 -11.39
CA CYS A 403 23.55 5.80 -12.41
C CYS A 403 24.87 5.01 -12.32
N GLU A 404 25.32 4.62 -11.13
CA GLU A 404 26.52 3.78 -10.94
C GLU A 404 26.31 2.39 -11.56
N LYS A 405 25.15 1.77 -11.33
CA LYS A 405 24.84 0.48 -11.95
C LYS A 405 24.75 0.60 -13.47
N ILE A 406 24.19 1.68 -14.00
CA ILE A 406 24.14 1.91 -15.46
C ILE A 406 25.55 2.07 -16.01
N LYS A 407 26.43 2.82 -15.35
CA LYS A 407 27.84 2.95 -15.78
C LYS A 407 28.56 1.60 -15.80
N LEU A 408 28.24 0.71 -14.87
CA LEU A 408 28.87 -0.61 -14.76
C LEU A 408 28.34 -1.60 -15.81
N HIS A 409 27.02 -1.71 -15.94
CA HIS A 409 26.38 -2.73 -16.78
C HIS A 409 26.10 -2.25 -18.22
N LEU A 410 25.83 -0.95 -18.38
CA LEU A 410 25.40 -0.32 -19.64
C LEU A 410 26.20 0.97 -19.93
N PRO A 411 27.55 0.92 -19.94
CA PRO A 411 28.39 2.13 -20.08
C PRO A 411 28.09 2.90 -21.37
N HIS A 412 27.71 2.19 -22.43
CA HIS A 412 27.35 2.76 -23.73
C HIS A 412 26.05 3.59 -23.72
N LEU A 413 25.21 3.48 -22.68
CA LEU A 413 24.05 4.35 -22.49
C LEU A 413 24.37 5.59 -21.66
N CYS A 414 25.40 5.54 -20.81
CA CYS A 414 25.71 6.63 -19.88
C CYS A 414 26.52 7.75 -20.56
N HIS A 415 25.81 8.72 -21.15
CA HIS A 415 26.39 9.93 -21.72
C HIS A 415 25.85 11.15 -20.95
N PRO A 416 26.47 11.51 -19.81
CA PRO A 416 25.90 12.49 -18.90
C PRO A 416 25.95 13.91 -19.48
N ASP A 417 24.80 14.59 -19.48
CA ASP A 417 24.70 16.03 -19.66
C ASP A 417 25.00 16.77 -18.34
N ASP A 418 24.83 18.09 -18.33
CA ASP A 418 25.11 18.92 -17.15
C ASP A 418 24.15 18.69 -15.97
N VAL A 419 22.95 18.17 -16.23
CA VAL A 419 21.99 17.80 -15.21
C VAL A 419 22.35 16.43 -14.62
N CYS A 420 22.72 15.46 -15.47
CA CYS A 420 23.16 14.13 -15.07
C CYS A 420 24.35 14.16 -14.11
N LYS A 421 25.29 15.10 -14.30
CA LYS A 421 26.45 15.26 -13.42
C LYS A 421 26.08 15.58 -11.96
N LYS A 422 24.86 16.09 -11.72
CA LYS A 422 24.38 16.53 -10.41
C LYS A 422 23.39 15.54 -9.76
N ILE A 423 23.12 14.40 -10.41
CA ILE A 423 22.06 13.47 -10.00
C ILE A 423 22.57 12.01 -10.02
N GLY A 424 22.22 11.23 -9.00
CA GLY A 424 22.64 9.82 -8.86
C GLY A 424 21.69 8.76 -9.44
N ASN A 425 20.49 9.16 -9.90
CA ASN A 425 19.48 8.23 -10.40
C ASN A 425 18.69 8.80 -11.60
N PRO A 426 18.40 7.99 -12.64
CA PRO A 426 17.62 8.41 -13.82
C PRO A 426 16.22 8.95 -13.51
N LEU A 427 15.53 8.38 -12.51
CA LEU A 427 14.20 8.82 -12.10
C LEU A 427 14.26 10.22 -11.47
N SER A 428 15.29 10.50 -10.65
CA SER A 428 15.51 11.84 -10.12
C SER A 428 15.82 12.87 -11.21
N TYR A 429 16.49 12.45 -12.29
CA TYR A 429 16.68 13.30 -13.48
C TYR A 429 15.33 13.63 -14.11
N TYR A 430 14.53 12.59 -14.38
CA TYR A 430 13.21 12.76 -15.00
C TYR A 430 12.34 13.72 -14.20
N ASN A 431 12.31 13.54 -12.87
CA ASN A 431 11.56 14.41 -11.97
C ASN A 431 12.05 15.86 -12.07
N ARG A 432 13.36 16.10 -12.07
CA ARG A 432 13.85 17.47 -12.24
C ARG A 432 13.43 18.07 -13.58
N MET A 433 13.57 17.32 -14.67
CA MET A 433 13.29 17.84 -16.01
C MET A 433 11.80 18.04 -16.27
N ILE A 434 10.91 17.21 -15.73
CA ILE A 434 9.46 17.42 -15.90
C ILE A 434 9.02 18.74 -15.28
N TRP A 435 9.65 19.15 -14.17
CA TRP A 435 9.41 20.46 -13.57
C TRP A 435 9.92 21.60 -14.45
N GLU A 436 11.12 21.46 -15.02
CA GLU A 436 11.70 22.47 -15.91
C GLU A 436 10.87 22.65 -17.20
N VAL A 437 10.42 21.55 -17.82
CA VAL A 437 9.55 21.58 -19.01
C VAL A 437 8.22 22.25 -18.71
N ARG A 438 7.55 21.87 -17.61
CA ARG A 438 6.27 22.49 -17.21
C ARG A 438 6.40 23.99 -16.90
N ARG A 439 7.56 24.42 -16.38
CA ARG A 439 7.82 25.84 -16.12
C ARG A 439 7.95 26.62 -17.43
N GLN A 440 8.69 26.08 -18.40
CA GLN A 440 8.83 26.69 -19.72
C GLN A 440 7.50 26.75 -20.48
N GLU A 441 6.67 25.71 -20.39
CA GLU A 441 5.33 25.69 -20.98
C GLU A 441 4.44 26.82 -20.41
N LYS A 442 4.47 27.03 -19.09
CA LYS A 442 3.73 28.12 -18.43
C LYS A 442 4.22 29.51 -18.84
N GLU A 443 5.54 29.71 -18.89
CA GLU A 443 6.15 30.96 -19.33
C GLU A 443 5.79 31.26 -20.80
N SER A 444 5.74 30.23 -21.67
CA SER A 444 5.33 30.39 -23.07
C SER A 444 3.83 30.64 -23.28
N SER A 445 2.97 30.25 -22.33
CA SER A 445 1.52 30.49 -22.40
C SER A 445 1.09 31.87 -21.91
N ASP A 446 1.85 32.50 -21.01
CA ASP A 446 1.59 33.88 -20.53
C ASP A 446 2.04 34.95 -21.55
N ASP A 447 3.04 34.66 -22.38
CA ASP A 447 3.51 35.57 -23.45
C ASP A 447 2.56 35.62 -24.67
N GLY A 448 1.47 34.84 -24.68
CA GLY A 448 0.49 34.75 -25.77
C GLY A 448 -0.75 35.64 -25.64
N GLN A 449 -0.91 36.39 -24.54
CA GLN A 449 -2.02 37.34 -24.33
C GLN A 449 -1.53 38.79 -24.24
N SER A 450 -0.88 39.28 -25.29
CA SER A 450 -0.74 40.72 -25.50
C SER A 450 -0.46 41.07 -26.97
N ASP A 451 -1.50 41.08 -27.80
CA ASP A 451 -1.77 42.19 -28.75
C ASP A 451 -3.06 41.92 -29.54
N ASP A 452 -4.11 42.69 -29.27
CA ASP A 452 -4.94 43.27 -30.33
C ASP A 452 -5.71 44.47 -29.75
N GLY A 453 -5.45 45.65 -30.32
CA GLY A 453 -5.68 46.93 -29.69
C GLY A 453 -6.95 47.70 -30.09
N GLN A 454 -6.96 48.93 -29.56
CA GLN A 454 -7.71 50.14 -29.93
C GLN A 454 -9.09 50.40 -29.28
N GLY A 455 -9.09 51.34 -28.32
CA GLY A 455 -9.61 52.69 -28.61
C GLY A 455 -10.75 53.24 -27.72
N LYS A 456 -10.40 54.19 -26.83
CA LYS A 456 -11.20 55.33 -26.26
C LYS A 456 -12.48 54.96 -25.45
N SER A 457 -12.86 55.59 -24.33
CA SER A 457 -12.64 56.94 -23.78
C SER A 457 -13.12 57.00 -22.32
N ASN A 458 -12.47 57.87 -21.52
CA ASN A 458 -12.96 58.70 -20.41
C ASN A 458 -13.95 58.12 -19.37
N ASN A 459 -13.55 58.08 -18.10
CA ASN A 459 -13.88 59.14 -17.13
C ASN A 459 -13.24 58.85 -15.76
N ASP A 460 -12.38 59.78 -15.34
CA ASP A 460 -12.29 60.42 -14.02
C ASP A 460 -12.92 59.71 -12.80
N ASN A 461 -12.09 59.43 -11.79
CA ASN A 461 -12.12 60.31 -10.62
C ASN A 461 -10.85 60.22 -9.76
N GLU A 462 -10.28 61.41 -9.66
CA GLU A 462 -9.27 61.99 -8.77
C GLU A 462 -9.18 61.50 -7.31
N ASN A 463 -7.91 61.41 -6.87
CA ASN A 463 -7.30 61.98 -5.66
C ASN A 463 -8.05 61.97 -4.32
N SER A 464 -7.40 61.47 -3.27
CA SER A 464 -6.49 62.25 -2.40
C SER A 464 -6.18 61.45 -1.12
N THR A 465 -4.94 61.02 -0.87
CA THR A 465 -3.83 61.68 -0.14
C THR A 465 -4.12 62.09 1.31
N GLU A 466 -3.23 61.63 2.20
CA GLU A 466 -2.82 62.22 3.50
C GLU A 466 -3.88 62.30 4.61
N GLY A 467 -3.65 61.90 5.86
CA GLY A 467 -2.44 61.63 6.63
C GLY A 467 -2.77 62.03 8.07
N ASN A 468 -2.34 61.26 9.08
CA ASN A 468 -1.77 61.82 10.32
C ASN A 468 -1.46 60.73 11.37
N LEU A 469 -0.27 60.90 11.92
CA LEU A 469 0.22 60.36 13.19
C LEU A 469 -0.63 60.87 14.37
N LYS A 470 -0.74 60.05 15.43
CA LYS A 470 -0.52 60.50 16.81
C LYS A 470 -0.35 59.33 17.79
N GLU A 471 0.69 59.49 18.60
CA GLU A 471 1.13 58.68 19.73
C GLU A 471 0.24 58.81 20.98
N ASP A 472 0.62 58.00 21.99
CA ASP A 472 0.33 58.03 23.43
C ASP A 472 -0.98 57.36 23.90
N SER A 473 -1.03 56.53 24.96
CA SER A 473 -0.02 56.12 25.96
C SER A 473 -0.58 55.03 26.91
N LYS A 474 0.35 54.26 27.53
CA LYS A 474 0.35 53.65 28.89
C LYS A 474 -0.69 52.59 29.34
N SER A 475 -0.19 51.40 29.71
CA SER A 475 -0.14 50.83 31.09
C SER A 475 0.59 49.47 31.02
N VAL A 476 1.77 49.25 31.61
CA VAL A 476 2.09 48.96 33.03
C VAL A 476 1.38 47.69 33.56
N ASN A 477 2.06 46.54 33.59
CA ASN A 477 2.74 46.06 34.81
C ASN A 477 3.53 44.75 34.60
N ASP A 478 4.63 44.69 35.35
CA ASP A 478 5.64 43.65 35.48
C ASP A 478 5.14 42.36 36.15
N ASN A 479 5.76 41.21 35.84
CA ASN A 479 6.75 40.65 36.78
C ASN A 479 7.59 39.53 36.16
N GLN A 480 8.90 39.73 36.34
CA GLN A 480 10.00 38.87 35.96
C GLN A 480 10.30 37.79 37.00
N SER A 481 10.82 36.69 36.45
CA SER A 481 11.85 35.79 36.95
C SER A 481 12.76 36.28 38.07
N ALA A 482 13.18 35.33 38.92
CA ALA A 482 14.53 35.32 39.48
C ALA A 482 15.13 33.91 39.34
N ASP A 483 16.22 33.84 38.59
CA ASP A 483 17.28 32.83 38.65
C ASP A 483 17.81 32.69 40.09
N ASP A 484 18.36 31.53 40.45
CA ASP A 484 19.79 31.53 40.79
C ASP A 484 20.49 30.16 40.70
N LYS A 485 21.80 30.31 40.48
CA LYS A 485 22.83 29.38 40.01
C LYS A 485 23.52 28.54 41.09
N LYS A 486 24.14 27.44 40.60
CA LYS A 486 25.46 26.83 40.99
C LYS A 486 25.59 26.28 42.43
N GLY A 487 26.33 25.21 42.71
CA GLY A 487 27.26 24.34 41.99
C GLY A 487 28.05 23.48 43.01
N GLU A 488 28.88 22.56 42.51
CA GLU A 488 29.93 21.75 43.20
C GLU A 488 29.40 20.61 44.11
N ALA A 489 29.95 19.38 44.13
CA ALA A 489 31.21 18.79 43.65
C ALA A 489 31.01 17.34 43.19
#